data_AF-A0A7N2MXW3-F1
#
_entry.id   AF-A0A7N2MXW3-F1
#
_cell.length_a   1.000
_cell.length_b   1.000
_cell.length_c   1.000
_cell.angle_alpha   90.00
_cell.angle_beta   90.00
_cell.angle_gamma   90.00
#
_symmetry.space_group_name_H-M   'P 1'
#
loop_
_entity.id
_entity.type
_entity.pdbx_description
1 polymer ?
#
loop_
_entity_poly.entity_id
_entity_poly.type
_entity_poly.pdbx_seq_one_letter_code
_entity_poly.pdbx_strand_id
1 'polypeptide(L)' 'MMFKISLAIFCVIGLATVHVSLAQNSPQDYLNAHNAARAQVGVGPLRWDAKVASYARNYVEKLKGSCKLVHQEDLMVRT' A
#
# COMPACT_ATOMS: atom_id res chain seq x y z
N MET A 1 -6.41 32.84 29.26
CA MET A 1 -7.44 31.79 29.10
C MET A 1 -7.65 31.43 27.63
N MET A 2 -8.02 32.39 26.77
CA MET A 2 -8.33 32.15 25.34
C MET A 2 -7.19 31.57 24.48
N PHE A 3 -5.93 32.00 24.67
CA PHE A 3 -4.80 31.44 23.91
C PHE A 3 -4.58 29.93 24.15
N LYS A 4 -4.82 29.46 25.38
CA LYS A 4 -4.71 28.04 25.73
C LYS A 4 -5.81 27.21 25.08
N ILE A 5 -7.03 27.77 25.02
CA ILE A 5 -8.19 27.14 24.37
C ILE A 5 -7.97 27.08 22.85
N SER A 6 -7.48 28.16 22.24
CA SER A 6 -7.18 28.21 20.81
C SER A 6 -6.10 27.19 20.42
N LEU A 7 -5.02 27.09 21.20
CA LEU A 7 -3.97 26.08 20.98
C LEU A 7 -4.51 24.65 21.13
N ALA A 8 -5.34 24.39 22.14
CA ALA A 8 -5.95 23.08 22.34
C ALA A 8 -6.84 22.67 21.15
N ILE A 9 -7.64 23.60 20.63
CA ILE A 9 -8.49 23.37 19.44
C ILE A 9 -7.62 23.05 18.21
N PHE A 10 -6.54 23.80 17.99
CA PHE A 10 -5.62 23.55 16.87
C PHE A 10 -4.98 22.15 16.95
N CYS A 11 -4.52 21.73 18.14
CA CYS A 11 -3.98 20.39 18.35
C CYS A 11 -5.01 19.28 18.07
N VAL A 12 -6.26 19.46 18.52
CA VAL A 12 -7.34 18.49 18.31
C VAL A 12 -7.70 18.38 16.82
N ILE A 13 -7.79 19.50 16.09
CA ILE A 13 -8.04 19.50 14.64
C ILE A 13 -6.87 18.84 13.89
N GLY A 14 -5.63 19.10 14.29
CA GLY A 14 -4.44 18.46 13.72
C GLY A 14 -4.46 16.94 13.89
N LEU A 15 -4.79 16.44 15.08
CA LEU A 15 -4.90 14.99 15.33
C LEU A 15 -6.07 14.34 14.59
N ALA A 16 -7.21 15.03 14.48
CA ALA A 16 -8.41 14.52 13.80
C ALA A 16 -8.25 14.42 12.27
N THR A 17 -7.34 15.21 11.69
CA THR A 17 -7.10 15.23 10.24
C THR A 17 -6.04 14.23 9.78
N VAL A 18 -5.20 13.72 10.70
CA VAL A 18 -4.22 12.66 10.41
C VAL A 18 -4.95 11.33 10.22
N HIS A 19 -5.30 11.03 8.98
CA HIS A 19 -5.82 9.72 8.60
C HIS A 19 -4.64 8.76 8.43
N VAL A 20 -4.32 8.01 9.49
CA VAL A 20 -3.43 6.85 9.36
C VAL A 20 -4.21 5.75 8.67
N SER A 21 -3.96 5.53 7.38
CA SER A 21 -4.48 4.36 6.70
C SER A 21 -3.83 3.11 7.29
N LEU A 22 -4.61 2.30 8.02
CA LEU A 22 -4.20 0.95 8.41
C LEU A 22 -4.29 0.04 7.18
N ALA A 23 -3.39 0.25 6.23
CA ALA A 23 -3.28 -0.60 5.06
C ALA A 23 -2.77 -1.98 5.49
N GLN A 24 -3.53 -3.02 5.18
CA GLN A 24 -3.08 -4.40 5.33
C GLN A 24 -2.04 -4.70 4.25
N ASN A 25 -0.90 -5.24 4.64
CA ASN A 25 0.24 -5.48 3.75
C ASN A 25 0.83 -6.88 3.91
N SER A 26 0.07 -7.84 4.47
CA SER A 26 0.53 -9.21 4.55
C SER A 26 0.50 -9.86 3.15
N PRO A 27 1.39 -10.84 2.87
CA PRO A 27 1.32 -11.64 1.65
C PRO A 27 -0.07 -12.20 1.32
N GLN A 28 -0.81 -12.58 2.36
CA GLN A 28 -2.11 -13.21 2.20
C GLN A 28 -3.19 -12.22 1.75
N ASP A 29 -3.09 -10.94 2.14
CA ASP A 29 -4.04 -9.92 1.71
C ASP A 29 -4.00 -9.72 0.19
N TYR A 30 -2.78 -9.67 -0.37
CA TYR A 30 -2.58 -9.60 -1.81
C TYR A 30 -3.13 -10.85 -2.53
N LEU A 31 -2.81 -12.05 -2.02
CA LEU A 31 -3.30 -13.30 -2.61
C LEU A 31 -4.83 -13.41 -2.56
N ASN A 32 -5.45 -13.08 -1.42
CA ASN A 32 -6.89 -13.18 -1.23
C ASN A 32 -7.65 -12.32 -2.25
N ALA A 33 -7.27 -11.05 -2.38
CA ALA A 33 -7.91 -10.13 -3.31
C ALA A 33 -7.80 -10.62 -4.77
N HIS A 34 -6.60 -11.05 -5.18
CA HIS A 34 -6.37 -11.50 -6.55
C HIS A 34 -7.04 -12.84 -6.84
N ASN A 35 -6.96 -13.80 -5.92
CA ASN A 35 -7.54 -15.12 -6.10
C ASN A 35 -9.07 -15.09 -6.09
N ALA A 36 -9.68 -14.19 -5.31
CA ALA A 36 -11.11 -13.93 -5.39
C ALA A 36 -11.53 -13.45 -6.79
N ALA A 37 -10.82 -12.45 -7.34
CA ALA A 37 -11.10 -11.94 -8.69
C ALA A 37 -10.86 -13.00 -9.78
N ARG A 38 -9.79 -13.79 -9.69
CA ARG A 38 -9.49 -14.88 -10.65
C ARG A 38 -10.54 -15.98 -10.61
N ALA A 39 -11.02 -16.35 -9.42
CA ALA A 39 -12.07 -17.35 -9.27
C ALA A 39 -13.40 -16.91 -9.92
N GLN A 40 -13.75 -15.62 -9.85
CA GLN A 40 -14.96 -15.08 -10.50
C GLN A 40 -14.97 -15.28 -12.03
N VAL A 41 -13.79 -15.41 -12.64
CA VAL A 41 -13.63 -15.60 -14.09
C VAL A 41 -13.10 -16.99 -14.45
N GLY A 42 -13.14 -17.95 -13.53
CA GLY A 42 -12.75 -19.35 -13.78
C GLY A 42 -11.25 -19.58 -13.97
N VAL A 43 -10.40 -18.64 -13.53
CA VAL A 43 -8.94 -18.74 -13.64
C VAL A 43 -8.35 -19.29 -12.33
N GLY A 44 -7.41 -20.23 -12.43
CA GLY A 44 -6.79 -20.88 -11.26
C GLY A 44 -6.04 -19.90 -10.34
N PRO A 45 -5.87 -20.22 -9.04
CA PRO A 45 -5.30 -19.32 -8.05
C PRO A 45 -3.80 -19.08 -8.23
N LEU A 46 -3.33 -17.91 -7.81
CA LEU A 46 -1.92 -17.58 -7.61
C LEU A 46 -1.41 -18.12 -6.29
N ARG A 47 -0.09 -18.33 -6.22
CA ARG A 47 0.65 -18.63 -5.01
C ARG A 47 1.68 -17.52 -4.76
N TRP A 48 2.04 -17.32 -3.50
CA TRP A 48 3.04 -16.33 -3.15
C TRP A 48 4.42 -16.78 -3.64
N ASP A 49 5.15 -15.85 -4.25
CA ASP A 49 6.55 -16.03 -4.62
C ASP A 49 7.41 -14.97 -3.92
N ALA A 50 8.38 -15.42 -3.11
CA ALA A 50 9.22 -14.55 -2.30
C ALA A 50 10.20 -13.70 -3.14
N LYS A 51 10.59 -14.18 -4.33
CA LYS A 51 11.46 -13.46 -5.26
C LYS A 51 10.69 -12.31 -5.90
N VAL A 52 9.46 -12.55 -6.35
CA VAL A 52 8.56 -11.52 -6.89
C VAL A 52 8.28 -10.45 -5.82
N ALA A 53 8.00 -10.86 -4.58
CA ALA A 53 7.77 -9.93 -3.47
C ALA A 53 9.00 -9.06 -3.17
N SER A 54 10.19 -9.66 -3.15
CA SER A 54 11.44 -8.94 -2.92
C SER A 54 11.72 -7.94 -4.04
N TYR A 55 11.46 -8.33 -5.29
CA TYR A 55 11.59 -7.47 -6.45
C TYR A 55 10.65 -6.26 -6.37
N ALA A 56 9.36 -6.49 -6.13
CA ALA A 56 8.35 -5.44 -6.00
C ALA A 56 8.71 -4.44 -4.90
N ARG A 57 9.14 -4.93 -3.73
CA ARG A 57 9.62 -4.09 -2.63
C ARG A 57 10.81 -3.21 -3.05
N ASN A 58 11.84 -3.82 -3.64
CA ASN A 58 13.03 -3.08 -4.07
C ASN A 58 12.72 -2.01 -5.13
N TYR A 59 11.70 -2.24 -5.96
CA TYR A 59 11.25 -1.26 -6.94
C TYR A 59 10.58 -0.06 -6.26
N VAL A 60 9.59 -0.28 -5.39
CA VAL A 60 8.86 0.81 -4.74
C VAL A 60 9.72 1.62 -3.77
N GLU A 61 10.75 1.02 -3.15
CA GLU A 61 11.72 1.77 -2.33
C GLU A 61 12.45 2.85 -3.13
N LYS A 62 12.68 2.66 -4.44
CA LYS A 62 13.25 3.69 -5.32
C LYS A 62 12.28 4.85 -5.56
N LEU A 63 10.97 4.60 -5.46
CA LEU A 63 9.93 5.58 -5.75
C LEU A 63 9.51 6.38 -4.52
N LYS A 64 9.71 5.82 -3.32
CA LYS A 64 9.25 6.37 -2.03
C LYS A 64 9.57 7.85 -1.82
N GLY A 65 10.75 8.31 -2.25
CA GLY A 65 11.15 9.72 -2.11
C GLY A 65 10.39 10.68 -3.04
N SER A 66 9.98 10.22 -4.21
CA SER A 66 9.27 11.03 -5.21
C SER A 66 7.74 10.89 -5.15
N CYS A 67 7.25 9.77 -4.59
CA CYS A 67 5.85 9.35 -4.60
C CYS A 67 5.22 9.31 -6.01
N LYS A 68 6.03 9.26 -7.07
CA LYS A 68 5.54 9.17 -8.44
C LYS A 68 5.19 7.73 -8.76
N LEU A 69 3.95 7.50 -9.19
CA LEU A 69 3.49 6.22 -9.70
C LEU A 69 3.96 6.04 -11.16
N VAL A 70 5.24 5.72 -11.33
CA VAL A 70 5.81 5.34 -12.62
C VAL A 70 5.83 3.81 -12.73
N HIS A 71 5.53 3.28 -13.91
CA HIS A 71 5.60 1.85 -14.19
C HIS A 71 6.92 1.51 -14.90
N GLN A 72 7.49 0.34 -14.61
CA GLN A 72 8.65 -0.19 -15.32
C GLN A 72 8.21 -1.39 -16.17
N GLU A 73 8.04 -1.16 -17.48
CA GLU A 73 7.42 -2.10 -18.43
C GLU A 73 8.13 -3.46 -18.55
N ASP A 74 9.44 -3.54 -18.28
CA ASP A 74 10.25 -4.64 -18.82
C ASP A 74 10.54 -5.82 -17.87
N LEU A 75 10.05 -5.81 -16.62
CA LEU A 75 10.50 -6.78 -15.60
C LEU A 75 9.45 -7.70 -14.95
N MET A 76 8.14 -7.45 -15.07
CA MET A 76 7.12 -8.36 -14.48
C MET A 76 6.85 -9.63 -15.30
N VAL A 77 7.40 -9.75 -16.52
CA VAL A 77 7.18 -10.90 -17.42
C VAL A 77 8.31 -11.96 -17.28
N ARG A 78 9.44 -11.62 -16.65
CA ARG A 78 10.66 -12.46 -16.61
C ARG A 78 10.89 -13.21 -15.29
N THR A 79 10.01 -13.07 -14.32
CA THR A 79 10.04 -13.79 -13.03
C THR A 79 8.84 -14.69 -12.91
#